data_AF-A0A158PIX9-F1
#
_entry.id   AF-A0A158PIX9-F1
#
_cell.length_a   1.000
_cell.length_b   1.000
_cell.length_c   1.000
_cell.angle_alpha   90.00
_cell.angle_beta   90.00
_cell.angle_gamma   90.00
#
_symmetry.space_group_name_H-M   'P 1'
#
loop_
_entity.id
_entity.type
_entity.pdbx_description
1 polymer ?
#
loop_
_entity_poly.entity_id
_entity_poly.type
_entity_poly.pdbx_seq_one_letter_code
_entity_poly.pdbx_strand_id
1 'polypeptide(L)'
;MIGRVLTQDCSSPARTRETFAKYLSCMKQTLDENYGLYENEFREHSRRAALTCFAPTIEEGNRKDRCVLSANDLNQVAWDRHGPLRDCTLCRTFASGALKAFKSTPPEEQKCIRTEMSKAIVREADYCVKKQIPGFVGLPELPDIEEKSYTYRDSVITSLSNHIIILSRLSFCKERKPTRAANTNSCLRKPFPDYLSEHCKVFTKCDSLIAVGSCARTIPQSRKAMCQCINGARDELKSKIASIYNVLNDKTNSLQYLSQVTRANDWASVIDSAINTCVRKQQGQNLGLDAMLNVGCRKVFADTTGTATSQMKIAFDFINNLIDALVERSGRFCGDQCVKS
;
A
#
# COMPACT_ATOMS: atom_id res chain seq x y z
N MET A 1 -13.53 12.07 39.11
CA MET A 1 -13.00 10.80 38.56
C MET A 1 -11.52 11.00 38.29
N ILE A 2 -10.66 10.36 39.09
CA ILE A 2 -9.20 10.42 38.93
C ILE A 2 -8.85 9.45 37.81
N GLY A 3 -8.43 9.98 36.66
CA GLY A 3 -7.99 9.19 35.52
C GLY A 3 -6.77 8.36 35.93
N ARG A 4 -6.86 7.03 35.77
CA ARG A 4 -5.70 6.15 35.92
C ARG A 4 -4.65 6.56 34.89
N VAL A 5 -3.56 7.18 35.35
CA VAL A 5 -2.30 7.22 34.60
C VAL A 5 -1.86 5.78 34.45
N LEU A 6 -2.06 5.20 33.26
CA LEU A 6 -1.43 3.91 32.92
C LEU A 6 0.07 4.12 33.10
N THR A 7 0.67 3.42 34.07
CA THR A 7 2.12 3.40 34.26
C THR A 7 2.75 2.88 32.97
N GLN A 8 3.29 3.81 32.18
CA GLN A 8 4.04 3.51 30.96
C GLN A 8 5.35 2.87 31.39
N ASP A 9 5.65 1.69 30.86
CA ASP A 9 6.85 0.97 31.24
C ASP A 9 7.56 0.40 30.02
N CYS A 10 8.75 0.94 29.78
CA CYS A 10 9.70 0.45 28.77
C CYS A 10 11.05 0.11 29.42
N SER A 11 11.04 -0.29 30.70
CA SER A 11 12.23 -0.72 31.46
C SER A 11 12.74 -2.10 31.02
N SER A 12 11.88 -2.90 30.41
CA SER A 12 12.26 -4.21 29.86
C SER A 12 11.72 -4.39 28.45
N PRO A 13 12.36 -5.28 27.67
CA PRO A 13 11.80 -5.87 26.46
C PRO A 13 10.29 -6.12 26.44
N ALA A 14 9.81 -7.01 27.32
CA ALA A 14 8.42 -7.46 27.30
C ALA A 14 7.46 -6.30 27.58
N ARG A 15 7.81 -5.42 28.52
CA ARG A 15 7.00 -4.24 28.86
C ARG A 15 6.98 -3.21 27.73
N THR A 16 8.09 -3.05 27.00
CA THR A 16 8.14 -2.21 25.80
C THR A 16 7.21 -2.74 24.71
N ARG A 17 7.23 -4.06 24.44
CA ARG A 17 6.32 -4.69 23.46
C ARG A 17 4.85 -4.53 23.86
N GLU A 18 4.52 -4.73 25.13
CA GLU A 18 3.16 -4.55 25.65
C GLU A 18 2.69 -3.08 25.54
N THR A 19 3.55 -2.13 25.91
CA THR A 19 3.26 -0.70 25.77
C THR A 19 3.07 -0.32 24.30
N PHE A 20 3.86 -0.89 23.38
CA PHE A 20 3.68 -0.67 21.95
C PHE A 20 2.35 -1.27 21.44
N ALA A 21 1.96 -2.46 21.92
CA ALA A 21 0.66 -3.06 21.58
C ALA A 21 -0.53 -2.18 22.06
N LYS A 22 -0.42 -1.61 23.27
CA LYS A 22 -1.42 -0.65 23.80
C LYS A 22 -1.47 0.62 22.94
N TYR A 23 -0.32 1.13 22.52
CA TYR A 23 -0.22 2.26 21.62
C TYR A 23 -0.94 2.00 20.28
N LEU A 24 -0.65 0.86 19.63
CA LEU A 24 -1.31 0.50 18.37
C LEU A 24 -2.82 0.26 18.55
N SER A 25 -3.22 -0.27 19.71
CA SER A 25 -4.63 -0.43 20.06
C SER A 25 -5.35 0.92 20.21
N CYS A 26 -4.70 1.94 20.80
CA CYS A 26 -5.22 3.31 20.80
C CYS A 26 -5.44 3.85 19.37
N MET A 27 -4.45 3.63 18.49
CA MET A 27 -4.54 4.06 17.08
C MET A 27 -5.75 3.39 16.42
N LYS A 28 -5.89 2.07 16.54
CA LYS A 28 -7.04 1.33 16.00
C LYS A 28 -8.36 1.86 16.54
N GLN A 29 -8.52 1.95 17.86
CA GLN A 29 -9.78 2.38 18.47
C GLN A 29 -10.19 3.77 17.99
N THR A 30 -9.24 4.71 17.99
CA THR A 30 -9.50 6.09 17.56
C THR A 30 -9.83 6.16 16.06
N LEU A 31 -9.16 5.36 15.23
CA LEU A 31 -9.46 5.24 13.79
C LEU A 31 -10.85 4.63 13.56
N ASP A 32 -11.19 3.55 14.25
CA ASP A 32 -12.47 2.85 14.11
C ASP A 32 -13.66 3.72 14.54
N GLU A 33 -13.51 4.48 15.63
CA GLU A 33 -14.54 5.40 16.14
C GLU A 33 -14.98 6.42 15.10
N ASN A 34 -14.05 6.91 14.27
CA ASN A 34 -14.29 7.97 13.30
C ASN A 34 -13.87 7.59 11.87
N TYR A 35 -13.95 6.30 11.54
CA TYR A 35 -13.38 5.76 10.29
C TYR A 35 -13.88 6.50 9.05
N GLY A 36 -15.19 6.79 8.98
CA GLY A 36 -15.78 7.51 7.85
C GLY A 36 -15.22 8.92 7.66
N LEU A 37 -14.93 9.62 8.76
CA LEU A 37 -14.32 10.95 8.74
C LEU A 37 -12.89 10.88 8.20
N TYR A 38 -12.08 9.93 8.67
CA TYR A 38 -10.71 9.77 8.18
C TYR A 38 -10.69 9.29 6.73
N GLU A 39 -11.53 8.34 6.34
CA GLU A 39 -11.61 7.90 4.94
C GLU A 39 -12.00 9.05 4.01
N ASN A 40 -12.96 9.87 4.44
CA ASN A 40 -13.35 11.06 3.69
C ASN A 40 -12.20 12.07 3.60
N GLU A 41 -11.51 12.35 4.71
CA GLU A 41 -10.32 13.21 4.72
C GLU A 41 -9.27 12.70 3.74
N PHE A 42 -8.89 11.42 3.83
CA PHE A 42 -7.93 10.80 2.91
C PHE A 42 -8.35 10.96 1.46
N ARG A 43 -9.62 10.72 1.14
CA ARG A 43 -10.13 10.83 -0.24
C ARG A 43 -10.06 12.26 -0.77
N GLU A 44 -10.62 13.21 -0.03
CA GLU A 44 -10.71 14.61 -0.46
C GLU A 44 -9.33 15.26 -0.47
N HIS A 45 -8.50 15.01 0.54
CA HIS A 45 -7.16 15.55 0.62
C HIS A 45 -6.23 14.96 -0.44
N SER A 46 -6.33 13.66 -0.76
CA SER A 46 -5.55 13.07 -1.86
C SER A 46 -5.93 13.67 -3.21
N ARG A 47 -7.23 13.90 -3.44
CA ARG A 47 -7.72 14.55 -4.66
C ARG A 47 -7.21 15.99 -4.76
N ARG A 48 -7.34 16.77 -3.66
CA ARG A 48 -6.83 18.14 -3.59
C ARG A 48 -5.30 18.19 -3.76
N ALA A 49 -4.58 17.26 -3.16
CA ALA A 49 -3.12 17.14 -3.27
C ALA A 49 -2.70 16.95 -4.74
N ALA A 50 -3.38 16.04 -5.45
CA ALA A 50 -3.14 15.81 -6.87
C ALA A 50 -3.38 17.09 -7.69
N LEU A 51 -4.51 17.77 -7.48
CA LEU A 51 -4.83 19.02 -8.19
C LEU A 51 -3.91 20.19 -7.84
N THR A 52 -3.25 20.15 -6.68
CA THR A 52 -2.31 21.18 -6.25
C THR A 52 -0.90 20.91 -6.79
N CYS A 53 -0.48 19.64 -6.79
CA CYS A 53 0.89 19.26 -7.08
C CYS A 53 1.14 18.88 -8.53
N PHE A 54 0.12 18.46 -9.27
CA PHE A 54 0.21 18.24 -10.71
C PHE A 54 -0.22 19.49 -11.48
N ALA A 55 0.30 19.61 -12.68
CA ALA A 55 -0.19 20.57 -13.65
C ALA A 55 -1.41 20.00 -14.40
N PRO A 56 -2.45 20.81 -14.67
CA PRO A 56 -3.61 20.37 -15.44
C PRO A 56 -3.31 20.17 -16.94
N THR A 57 -2.28 20.84 -17.48
CA THR A 57 -1.88 20.74 -18.90
C THR A 57 -0.37 20.56 -19.08
N ILE A 58 0.05 20.21 -20.29
CA ILE A 58 1.46 20.02 -20.65
C ILE A 58 2.22 21.35 -20.57
N GLU A 59 1.61 22.44 -21.04
CA GLU A 59 2.19 23.78 -21.04
C GLU A 59 2.48 24.22 -19.60
N GLU A 60 1.52 24.04 -18.69
CA GLU A 60 1.71 24.37 -17.29
C GLU A 60 2.72 23.44 -16.61
N GLY A 61 2.71 22.14 -16.96
CA GLY A 61 3.69 21.17 -16.48
C GLY A 61 5.12 21.51 -16.89
N ASN A 62 5.31 22.09 -18.07
CA ASN A 62 6.60 22.60 -18.52
C ASN A 62 7.01 23.86 -17.75
N ARG A 63 6.08 24.78 -17.49
CA ARG A 63 6.35 26.02 -16.76
C ARG A 63 6.66 25.80 -15.28
N LYS A 64 5.91 24.93 -14.60
CA LYS A 64 6.01 24.68 -13.15
C LYS A 64 6.93 23.51 -12.80
N ASP A 65 7.49 22.84 -13.80
CA ASP A 65 8.17 21.55 -13.68
C ASP A 65 7.39 20.53 -12.84
N ARG A 66 6.12 20.33 -13.20
CA ARG A 66 5.21 19.36 -12.57
C ARG A 66 4.68 18.35 -13.58
N CYS A 67 4.45 17.13 -13.14
CA CYS A 67 3.79 16.11 -13.96
C CYS A 67 2.35 16.53 -14.27
N VAL A 68 1.78 15.97 -15.33
CA VAL A 68 0.44 16.34 -15.80
C VAL A 68 -0.61 15.37 -15.29
N LEU A 69 -1.66 15.91 -14.66
CA LEU A 69 -2.86 15.21 -14.24
C LEU A 69 -3.98 16.24 -14.11
N SER A 70 -5.10 15.96 -14.78
CA SER A 70 -6.28 16.83 -14.81
C SER A 70 -7.34 16.36 -13.81
N ALA A 71 -8.26 17.25 -13.43
CA ALA A 71 -9.40 16.88 -12.59
C ALA A 71 -10.28 15.79 -13.21
N ASN A 72 -10.33 15.73 -14.55
CA ASN A 72 -11.07 14.70 -15.26
C ASN A 72 -10.43 13.31 -15.09
N ASP A 73 -9.10 13.22 -15.00
CA ASP A 73 -8.42 11.94 -14.74
C ASP A 73 -8.89 11.33 -13.41
N LEU A 74 -9.04 12.16 -12.37
CA LEU A 74 -9.51 11.73 -11.05
C LEU A 74 -11.02 11.46 -10.98
N ASN A 75 -11.78 11.79 -12.03
CA ASN A 75 -13.19 11.39 -12.14
C ASN A 75 -13.34 9.99 -12.74
N GLN A 76 -12.26 9.45 -13.31
CA GLN A 76 -12.26 8.11 -13.86
C GLN A 76 -11.98 7.07 -12.77
N VAL A 77 -12.35 5.83 -13.06
CA VAL A 77 -11.97 4.68 -12.27
C VAL A 77 -10.69 4.07 -12.84
N ALA A 78 -9.72 3.72 -11.99
CA ALA A 78 -8.37 3.37 -12.40
C ALA A 78 -8.28 2.17 -13.36
N TRP A 79 -9.23 1.24 -13.23
CA TRP A 79 -9.31 0.01 -14.02
C TRP A 79 -10.38 0.06 -15.13
N ASP A 80 -11.00 1.21 -15.36
CA ASP A 80 -11.98 1.38 -16.43
C ASP A 80 -11.35 1.72 -17.78
N ARG A 81 -12.19 1.82 -18.82
CA ARG A 81 -11.83 2.12 -20.22
C ARG A 81 -11.09 3.44 -20.39
N HIS A 82 -11.22 4.37 -19.44
CA HIS A 82 -10.60 5.69 -19.48
C HIS A 82 -9.51 5.87 -18.42
N GLY A 83 -9.26 4.85 -17.59
CA GLY A 83 -8.22 4.87 -16.57
C GLY A 83 -6.83 4.49 -17.11
N PRO A 84 -5.82 4.38 -16.24
CA PRO A 84 -4.48 3.88 -16.54
C PRO A 84 -4.43 2.57 -17.35
N LEU A 85 -5.43 1.70 -17.18
CA LEU A 85 -5.47 0.40 -17.88
C LEU A 85 -6.14 0.45 -19.27
N ARG A 86 -6.48 1.62 -19.81
CA ARG A 86 -7.22 1.76 -21.09
C ARG A 86 -6.62 0.96 -22.25
N ASP A 87 -5.29 0.94 -22.33
CA ASP A 87 -4.51 0.32 -23.41
C ASP A 87 -4.19 -1.16 -23.13
N CYS A 88 -4.71 -1.72 -22.04
CA CYS A 88 -4.53 -3.12 -21.64
C CYS A 88 -5.86 -3.79 -21.30
N THR A 89 -6.55 -4.32 -22.32
CA THR A 89 -7.82 -5.05 -22.16
C THR A 89 -7.70 -6.21 -21.17
N LEU A 90 -6.60 -6.95 -21.19
CA LEU A 90 -6.37 -8.06 -20.25
C LEU A 90 -6.28 -7.56 -18.80
N CYS A 91 -5.53 -6.48 -18.56
CA CYS A 91 -5.38 -5.87 -17.25
C CYS A 91 -6.73 -5.40 -16.71
N ARG A 92 -7.57 -4.81 -17.57
CA ARG A 92 -8.91 -4.35 -17.19
C ARG A 92 -9.82 -5.51 -16.78
N THR A 93 -9.86 -6.57 -17.57
CA THR A 93 -10.65 -7.78 -17.23
C THR A 93 -10.19 -8.36 -15.90
N PHE A 94 -8.88 -8.42 -15.69
CA PHE A 94 -8.29 -8.91 -14.45
C PHE A 94 -8.66 -8.05 -13.24
N ALA A 95 -8.43 -6.73 -13.33
CA ALA A 95 -8.73 -5.79 -12.26
C ALA A 95 -10.22 -5.79 -11.90
N SER A 96 -11.11 -5.78 -12.91
CA SER A 96 -12.55 -5.90 -12.70
C SER A 96 -12.94 -7.21 -12.03
N GLY A 97 -12.29 -8.33 -12.39
CA GLY A 97 -12.48 -9.62 -11.75
C GLY A 97 -12.05 -9.62 -10.28
N ALA A 98 -10.85 -9.11 -9.99
CA ALA A 98 -10.33 -8.99 -8.64
C ALA A 98 -11.21 -8.10 -7.75
N LEU A 99 -11.74 -7.00 -8.29
CA LEU A 99 -12.66 -6.12 -7.56
C LEU A 99 -14.03 -6.72 -7.34
N LYS A 100 -14.56 -7.45 -8.34
CA LYS A 100 -15.80 -8.20 -8.15
C LYS A 100 -15.60 -9.23 -7.04
N ALA A 101 -14.49 -9.95 -7.06
CA ALA A 101 -14.11 -10.88 -6.00
C ALA A 101 -14.06 -10.15 -4.65
N PHE A 102 -13.29 -9.07 -4.53
CA PHE A 102 -13.19 -8.25 -3.32
C PHE A 102 -14.55 -7.76 -2.80
N LYS A 103 -15.42 -7.25 -3.67
CA LYS A 103 -16.79 -6.81 -3.29
C LYS A 103 -17.64 -7.97 -2.80
N SER A 104 -17.49 -9.15 -3.39
CA SER A 104 -18.23 -10.36 -3.06
C SER A 104 -17.67 -11.15 -1.89
N THR A 105 -16.39 -10.97 -1.53
CA THR A 105 -15.76 -11.66 -0.41
C THR A 105 -16.43 -11.23 0.91
N PRO A 106 -16.93 -12.17 1.72
CA PRO A 106 -17.55 -11.88 3.01
C PRO A 106 -16.62 -11.11 3.96
N PRO A 107 -17.17 -10.30 4.89
CA PRO A 107 -16.36 -9.50 5.81
C PRO A 107 -15.35 -10.33 6.62
N GLU A 108 -15.76 -11.51 7.12
CA GLU A 108 -14.90 -12.39 7.91
C GLU A 108 -13.72 -12.95 7.11
N GLU A 109 -13.94 -13.30 5.84
CA GLU A 109 -12.85 -13.76 4.96
C GLU A 109 -11.88 -12.62 4.65
N GLN A 110 -12.38 -11.40 4.40
CA GLN A 110 -11.52 -10.23 4.21
C GLN A 110 -10.70 -9.91 5.47
N LYS A 111 -11.32 -10.01 6.66
CA LYS A 111 -10.65 -9.82 7.95
C LYS A 111 -9.56 -10.86 8.16
N CYS A 112 -9.83 -12.13 7.86
CA CYS A 112 -8.84 -13.19 7.90
C CYS A 112 -7.66 -12.87 6.96
N ILE A 113 -7.93 -12.51 5.70
CA ILE A 113 -6.88 -12.18 4.72
C ILE A 113 -6.01 -11.03 5.25
N ARG A 114 -6.62 -9.93 5.73
CA ARG A 114 -5.87 -8.80 6.30
C ARG A 114 -5.04 -9.20 7.51
N THR A 115 -5.55 -10.11 8.34
CA THR A 115 -4.85 -10.63 9.53
C THR A 115 -3.63 -11.45 9.12
N GLU A 116 -3.77 -12.39 8.19
CA GLU A 116 -2.64 -13.20 7.70
C GLU A 116 -1.59 -12.34 6.98
N MET A 117 -2.03 -11.37 6.17
CA MET A 117 -1.11 -10.40 5.55
C MET A 117 -0.37 -9.56 6.60
N SER A 118 -1.07 -9.10 7.65
CA SER A 118 -0.46 -8.33 8.73
C SER A 118 0.58 -9.14 9.50
N LYS A 119 0.33 -10.44 9.73
CA LYS A 119 1.32 -11.35 10.35
C LYS A 119 2.57 -11.50 9.50
N ALA A 120 2.42 -11.63 8.18
CA ALA A 120 3.56 -11.71 7.27
C ALA A 120 4.38 -10.42 7.28
N ILE A 121 3.70 -9.26 7.23
CA ILE A 121 4.35 -7.94 7.32
C ILE A 121 5.11 -7.78 8.64
N VAL A 122 4.51 -8.19 9.78
CA VAL A 122 5.16 -8.13 11.09
C VAL A 122 6.42 -8.99 11.12
N ARG A 123 6.39 -10.21 10.57
CA ARG A 123 7.58 -11.08 10.51
C ARG A 123 8.73 -10.44 9.74
N GLU A 124 8.41 -9.85 8.59
CA GLU A 124 9.41 -9.19 7.76
C GLU A 124 9.98 -7.92 8.43
N ALA A 125 9.08 -7.09 8.97
CA ALA A 125 9.47 -5.90 9.69
C ALA A 125 10.30 -6.24 10.95
N ASP A 126 9.97 -7.31 11.67
CA ASP A 126 10.68 -7.73 12.89
C ASP A 126 12.15 -8.06 12.60
N TYR A 127 12.40 -8.84 11.54
CA TYR A 127 13.74 -9.19 11.09
C TYR A 127 14.55 -7.93 10.70
N CYS A 128 13.92 -6.99 10.00
CA CYS A 128 14.54 -5.74 9.61
C CYS A 128 14.82 -4.80 10.80
N VAL A 129 13.87 -4.62 11.73
CA VAL A 129 14.03 -3.72 12.89
C VAL A 129 15.10 -4.22 13.84
N LYS A 130 15.22 -5.54 14.04
CA LYS A 130 16.31 -6.15 14.84
C LYS A 130 17.71 -5.77 14.37
N LYS A 131 17.89 -5.48 13.07
CA LYS A 131 19.17 -4.99 12.53
C LYS A 131 19.41 -3.50 12.79
N GLN A 132 18.34 -2.72 12.95
CA GLN A 132 18.42 -1.26 13.16
C GLN A 132 18.50 -0.87 14.64
N ILE A 133 17.85 -1.62 15.53
CA ILE A 133 17.77 -1.34 16.96
C ILE A 133 18.40 -2.51 17.73
N PRO A 134 19.61 -2.35 18.28
CA PRO A 134 20.24 -3.37 19.11
C PRO A 134 19.37 -3.74 20.32
N GLY A 135 19.23 -5.04 20.60
CA GLY A 135 18.40 -5.52 21.71
C GLY A 135 16.88 -5.39 21.47
N PHE A 136 16.45 -5.16 20.22
CA PHE A 136 15.03 -5.12 19.89
C PHE A 136 14.38 -6.49 20.05
N VAL A 137 13.30 -6.53 20.82
CA VAL A 137 12.69 -7.79 21.30
C VAL A 137 11.45 -8.21 20.56
N GLY A 138 11.10 -7.40 19.57
CA GLY A 138 10.18 -7.73 18.53
C GLY A 138 8.94 -6.88 18.50
N LEU A 139 8.30 -6.86 17.34
CA LEU A 139 7.09 -6.11 17.10
C LEU A 139 5.88 -6.80 17.76
N PRO A 140 4.93 -6.03 18.32
CA PRO A 140 3.62 -6.57 18.66
C PRO A 140 2.86 -6.99 17.39
N GLU A 141 1.78 -7.76 17.57
CA GLU A 141 0.85 -7.99 16.46
C GLU A 141 0.24 -6.66 16.01
N LEU A 142 0.11 -6.49 14.69
CA LEU A 142 -0.57 -5.34 14.13
C LEU A 142 -2.08 -5.51 14.26
N PRO A 143 -2.78 -4.55 14.87
CA PRO A 143 -4.24 -4.57 14.88
C PRO A 143 -4.79 -4.31 13.47
N ASP A 144 -5.95 -4.88 13.13
CA ASP A 144 -6.65 -4.60 11.86
C ASP A 144 -7.24 -3.19 11.89
N ILE A 145 -6.48 -2.20 11.43
CA ILE A 145 -6.90 -0.79 11.35
C ILE A 145 -7.90 -0.51 10.22
N GLU A 146 -8.18 -1.51 9.38
CA GLU A 146 -9.13 -1.42 8.27
C GLU A 146 -10.40 -2.23 8.57
N GLU A 147 -10.66 -2.62 9.82
CA GLU A 147 -11.83 -3.43 10.18
C GLU A 147 -13.15 -2.71 9.81
N LYS A 148 -13.24 -1.40 10.05
CA LYS A 148 -14.39 -0.57 9.68
C LYS A 148 -14.45 -0.20 8.19
N SER A 149 -13.46 -0.58 7.38
CA SER A 149 -13.46 -0.33 5.93
C SER A 149 -14.68 -0.93 5.22
N TYR A 150 -15.22 -2.04 5.76
CA TYR A 150 -16.37 -2.75 5.19
C TYR A 150 -17.62 -1.87 5.10
N THR A 151 -17.88 -1.05 6.11
CA THR A 151 -19.02 -0.12 6.13
C THR A 151 -18.86 1.05 5.15
N TYR A 152 -17.65 1.27 4.62
CA TYR A 152 -17.31 2.39 3.72
C TYR A 152 -16.74 1.90 2.38
N ARG A 153 -17.10 0.69 1.95
CA ARG A 153 -16.56 -0.01 0.76
C ARG A 153 -16.40 0.88 -0.47
N ASP A 154 -17.43 1.62 -0.85
CA ASP A 154 -17.37 2.45 -2.05
C ASP A 154 -16.40 3.61 -1.89
N SER A 155 -16.35 4.24 -0.72
CA SER A 155 -15.36 5.30 -0.44
C SER A 155 -13.94 4.75 -0.48
N VAL A 156 -13.71 3.57 0.09
CA VAL A 156 -12.41 2.88 0.05
C VAL A 156 -11.98 2.58 -1.38
N ILE A 157 -12.89 2.09 -2.22
CA ILE A 157 -12.63 1.79 -3.63
C ILE A 157 -12.30 3.07 -4.41
N THR A 158 -13.02 4.16 -4.17
CA THR A 158 -12.72 5.46 -4.79
C THR A 158 -11.35 5.98 -4.36
N SER A 159 -11.01 5.89 -3.07
CA SER A 159 -9.69 6.28 -2.56
C SER A 159 -8.57 5.47 -3.19
N LEU A 160 -8.71 4.14 -3.28
CA LEU A 160 -7.77 3.27 -3.97
C LEU A 160 -7.61 3.64 -5.45
N SER A 161 -8.72 3.89 -6.14
CA SER A 161 -8.70 4.30 -7.54
C SER A 161 -7.94 5.61 -7.75
N ASN A 162 -8.24 6.65 -6.95
CA ASN A 162 -7.54 7.93 -7.01
C ASN A 162 -6.04 7.75 -6.80
N HIS A 163 -5.67 6.96 -5.79
CA HIS A 163 -4.27 6.69 -5.46
C HIS A 163 -3.53 6.02 -6.64
N ILE A 164 -4.13 4.98 -7.24
CA ILE A 164 -3.56 4.29 -8.41
C ILE A 164 -3.41 5.24 -9.60
N ILE A 165 -4.39 6.12 -9.85
CA ILE A 165 -4.32 7.11 -10.94
C ILE A 165 -3.15 8.07 -10.72
N ILE A 166 -3.01 8.60 -9.50
CA ILE A 166 -1.92 9.51 -9.12
C ILE A 166 -0.56 8.84 -9.33
N LEU A 167 -0.37 7.64 -8.80
CA LEU A 167 0.89 6.91 -8.91
C LEU A 167 1.20 6.49 -10.35
N SER A 168 0.19 6.08 -11.11
CA SER A 168 0.36 5.76 -12.53
C SER A 168 0.84 6.97 -13.33
N ARG A 169 0.26 8.16 -13.08
CA ARG A 169 0.70 9.40 -13.72
C ARG A 169 2.12 9.80 -13.31
N LEU A 170 2.50 9.60 -12.04
CA LEU A 170 3.89 9.80 -11.59
C LEU A 170 4.86 8.85 -12.28
N SER A 171 4.54 7.55 -12.33
CA SER A 171 5.39 6.54 -12.96
C SER A 171 5.62 6.86 -14.44
N PHE A 172 4.54 7.11 -15.19
CA PHE A 172 4.60 7.51 -16.60
C PHE A 172 5.40 8.79 -16.83
N CYS A 173 5.29 9.76 -15.91
CA CYS A 173 6.07 10.99 -15.94
C CYS A 173 7.56 10.72 -15.67
N LYS A 174 7.87 9.87 -14.69
CA LYS A 174 9.24 9.53 -14.25
C LYS A 174 10.05 8.90 -15.38
N GLU A 175 9.42 8.08 -16.22
CA GLU A 175 10.08 7.45 -17.38
C GLU A 175 10.66 8.46 -18.37
N ARG A 176 10.04 9.64 -18.52
CA ARG A 176 10.46 10.66 -19.51
C ARG A 176 11.10 11.89 -18.89
N LYS A 177 10.69 12.23 -17.67
CA LYS A 177 11.06 13.45 -16.95
C LYS A 177 11.25 13.12 -15.45
N PRO A 178 12.35 12.43 -15.07
CA PRO A 178 12.55 11.94 -13.70
C PRO A 178 12.61 13.07 -12.67
N THR A 179 13.26 14.20 -12.97
CA THR A 179 13.33 15.37 -12.09
C THR A 179 11.94 15.96 -11.82
N ARG A 180 11.13 16.10 -12.87
CA ARG A 180 9.74 16.58 -12.77
C ARG A 180 8.87 15.66 -11.90
N ALA A 181 9.04 14.35 -12.04
CA ALA A 181 8.37 13.37 -11.21
C ALA A 181 8.83 13.45 -9.75
N ALA A 182 10.13 13.61 -9.49
CA ALA A 182 10.65 13.82 -8.14
C ALA A 182 10.10 15.10 -7.50
N ASN A 183 10.04 16.21 -8.25
CA ASN A 183 9.47 17.47 -7.80
C ASN A 183 7.99 17.28 -7.42
N THR A 184 7.19 16.74 -8.34
CA THR A 184 5.76 16.45 -8.11
C THR A 184 5.55 15.56 -6.88
N ASN A 185 6.32 14.48 -6.76
CA ASN A 185 6.27 13.59 -5.61
C ASN A 185 6.64 14.30 -4.30
N SER A 186 7.63 15.20 -4.32
CA SER A 186 7.99 16.01 -3.16
C SER A 186 6.86 16.93 -2.71
N CYS A 187 6.07 17.48 -3.64
CA CYS A 187 4.90 18.30 -3.29
C CYS A 187 3.81 17.46 -2.63
N LEU A 188 3.53 16.25 -3.15
CA LEU A 188 2.47 15.38 -2.64
C LEU A 188 2.66 14.96 -1.18
N ARG A 189 3.88 15.04 -0.64
CA ARG A 189 4.14 14.76 0.78
C ARG A 189 3.44 15.77 1.70
N LYS A 190 3.51 17.07 1.39
CA LYS A 190 2.87 18.12 2.19
C LYS A 190 2.32 19.21 1.26
N PRO A 191 1.23 18.92 0.55
CA PRO A 191 0.76 19.72 -0.57
C PRO A 191 0.12 21.05 -0.16
N PHE A 192 -0.45 21.12 1.04
CA PHE A 192 -1.12 22.30 1.58
C PHE A 192 -1.13 22.26 3.13
N PRO A 193 -1.36 23.41 3.81
CA PRO A 193 -1.54 23.45 5.26
C PRO A 193 -2.67 22.53 5.72
N ASP A 194 -2.52 21.89 6.88
CA ASP A 194 -3.52 20.98 7.46
C ASP A 194 -3.80 19.71 6.62
N TYR A 195 -2.89 19.34 5.72
CA TYR A 195 -2.95 18.06 5.02
C TYR A 195 -2.99 16.89 6.03
N LEU A 196 -4.09 16.14 5.98
CA LEU A 196 -4.39 15.01 6.88
C LEU A 196 -4.45 15.39 8.37
N SER A 197 -4.88 16.62 8.67
CA SER A 197 -4.94 17.12 10.05
C SER A 197 -5.79 16.27 11.00
N GLU A 198 -6.92 15.71 10.57
CA GLU A 198 -7.76 14.84 11.41
C GLU A 198 -7.03 13.54 11.71
N HIS A 199 -6.41 12.92 10.71
CA HIS A 199 -5.54 11.76 10.90
C HIS A 199 -4.39 12.08 11.88
N CYS A 200 -3.80 13.27 11.80
CA CYS A 200 -2.74 13.68 12.73
C CYS A 200 -3.22 13.94 14.17
N LYS A 201 -4.52 14.20 14.40
CA LYS A 201 -5.08 14.24 15.76
C LYS A 201 -5.08 12.86 16.40
N VAL A 202 -5.21 11.77 15.63
CA VAL A 202 -5.08 10.38 16.12
C VAL A 202 -3.71 10.17 16.75
N PHE A 203 -2.64 10.57 16.03
CA PHE A 203 -1.27 10.52 16.55
C PHE A 203 -1.12 11.34 17.80
N THR A 204 -1.60 12.59 17.81
CA THR A 204 -1.52 13.46 18.98
C THR A 204 -2.19 12.84 20.21
N LYS A 205 -3.37 12.23 20.04
CA LYS A 205 -4.10 11.53 21.09
C LYS A 205 -3.31 10.33 21.62
N CYS A 206 -2.82 9.46 20.74
CA CYS A 206 -2.13 8.24 21.17
C CYS A 206 -0.69 8.48 21.63
N ASP A 207 0.00 9.48 21.10
CA ASP A 207 1.34 9.89 21.56
C ASP A 207 1.27 10.44 22.99
N SER A 208 0.14 11.05 23.41
CA SER A 208 -0.07 11.46 24.80
C SER A 208 -0.05 10.28 25.79
N LEU A 209 -0.40 9.06 25.34
CA LEU A 209 -0.37 7.84 26.16
C LEU A 209 1.04 7.29 26.40
N ILE A 210 2.05 7.85 25.74
CA ILE A 210 3.46 7.45 25.85
C ILE A 210 4.39 8.64 26.12
N ALA A 211 3.84 9.82 26.42
CA ALA A 211 4.59 11.08 26.46
C ALA A 211 5.58 11.21 27.62
N VAL A 212 5.61 10.28 28.58
CA VAL A 212 6.39 10.41 29.81
C VAL A 212 7.33 9.21 30.00
N GLY A 213 8.52 9.44 30.54
CA GLY A 213 9.46 8.38 30.90
C GLY A 213 10.16 7.72 29.70
N SER A 214 10.66 6.50 29.90
CA SER A 214 11.48 5.79 28.91
C SER A 214 10.73 5.44 27.62
N CYS A 215 9.40 5.35 27.66
CA CYS A 215 8.58 5.04 26.50
C CYS A 215 8.46 6.20 25.49
N ALA A 216 8.62 7.45 25.95
CA ALA A 216 8.50 8.65 25.12
C ALA A 216 9.45 8.68 23.94
N ARG A 217 10.60 7.99 24.07
CA ARG A 217 11.57 7.84 22.98
C ARG A 217 11.48 6.47 22.31
N THR A 218 11.35 5.41 23.09
CA THR A 218 11.44 4.03 22.59
C THR A 218 10.28 3.67 21.66
N ILE A 219 9.05 4.06 22.00
CA ILE A 219 7.87 3.70 21.19
C ILE A 219 7.86 4.45 19.84
N PRO A 220 8.09 5.78 19.78
CA PRO A 220 8.16 6.48 18.49
C PRO A 220 9.32 5.99 17.61
N GLN A 221 10.47 5.66 18.21
CA GLN A 221 11.61 5.07 17.47
C GLN A 221 11.25 3.69 16.90
N SER A 222 10.61 2.83 17.69
CA SER A 222 10.17 1.50 17.25
C SER A 222 9.14 1.60 16.12
N ARG A 223 8.17 2.51 16.24
CA ARG A 223 7.18 2.81 15.20
C ARG A 223 7.85 3.28 13.91
N LYS A 224 8.78 4.23 14.00
CA LYS A 224 9.51 4.74 12.82
C LYS A 224 10.32 3.64 12.14
N ALA A 225 11.08 2.85 12.89
CA ALA A 225 11.86 1.74 12.35
C ALA A 225 10.96 0.69 11.68
N MET A 226 9.85 0.32 12.33
CA MET A 226 8.85 -0.58 11.76
C MET A 226 8.34 -0.07 10.41
N CYS A 227 7.93 1.19 10.33
CA CYS A 227 7.41 1.80 9.11
C CYS A 227 8.46 1.89 7.99
N GLN A 228 9.71 2.19 8.35
CA GLN A 228 10.81 2.13 7.39
C GLN A 228 11.03 0.73 6.84
N CYS A 229 10.94 -0.30 7.69
CA CYS A 229 11.05 -1.69 7.26
C CYS A 229 9.89 -2.14 6.38
N ILE A 230 8.65 -1.74 6.70
CA ILE A 230 7.48 -2.02 5.86
C ILE A 230 7.63 -1.36 4.48
N ASN A 231 8.03 -0.09 4.45
CA ASN A 231 8.30 0.62 3.20
C ASN A 231 9.44 -0.03 2.41
N GLY A 232 10.51 -0.49 3.08
CA GLY A 232 11.60 -1.22 2.45
C GLY A 232 11.15 -2.55 1.83
N ALA A 233 10.38 -3.36 2.55
CA ALA A 233 9.82 -4.62 2.05
C ALA A 233 8.89 -4.40 0.86
N ARG A 234 8.07 -3.34 0.89
CA ARG A 234 7.24 -2.92 -0.25
C ARG A 234 8.11 -2.56 -1.46
N ASP A 235 9.14 -1.75 -1.26
CA ASP A 235 10.01 -1.31 -2.36
C ASP A 235 10.80 -2.48 -2.97
N GLU A 236 11.21 -3.45 -2.13
CA GLU A 236 11.82 -4.71 -2.58
C GLU A 236 10.84 -5.54 -3.41
N LEU A 237 9.60 -5.74 -2.93
CA LEU A 237 8.55 -6.43 -3.68
C LEU A 237 8.30 -5.78 -5.05
N LYS A 238 8.24 -4.44 -5.10
CA LYS A 238 8.07 -3.72 -6.37
C LYS A 238 9.26 -3.92 -7.30
N SER A 239 10.48 -3.90 -6.75
CA SER A 239 11.70 -4.18 -7.52
C SER A 239 11.70 -5.60 -8.08
N LYS A 240 11.27 -6.58 -7.27
CA LYS A 240 11.06 -7.97 -7.67
C LYS A 240 10.03 -8.09 -8.79
N ILE A 241 8.87 -7.44 -8.68
CA ILE A 241 7.85 -7.42 -9.74
C ILE A 241 8.39 -6.75 -11.02
N ALA A 242 9.10 -5.64 -10.89
CA ALA A 242 9.73 -4.98 -12.03
C ALA A 242 10.81 -5.87 -12.69
N SER A 243 11.52 -6.69 -11.92
CA SER A 243 12.51 -7.64 -12.46
C SER A 243 11.86 -8.74 -13.30
N ILE A 244 10.60 -9.12 -13.02
CA ILE A 244 9.84 -10.07 -13.86
C ILE A 244 9.71 -9.53 -15.28
N TYR A 245 9.51 -8.22 -15.44
CA TYR A 245 9.48 -7.59 -16.77
C TYR A 245 10.84 -7.69 -17.49
N ASN A 246 11.95 -7.55 -16.76
CA ASN A 246 13.28 -7.73 -17.36
C ASN A 246 13.49 -9.18 -17.82
N VAL A 247 13.06 -10.16 -17.01
CA VAL A 247 13.09 -11.59 -17.37
C VAL A 247 12.19 -11.88 -18.58
N LEU A 248 11.02 -11.23 -18.68
CA LEU A 248 10.12 -11.32 -19.84
C LEU A 248 10.74 -10.82 -21.14
N ASN A 249 11.55 -9.75 -21.07
CA ASN A 249 12.23 -9.21 -22.23
C ASN A 249 13.36 -10.14 -22.73
N ASP A 250 13.91 -10.99 -21.86
CA ASP A 250 15.10 -11.79 -22.19
C ASP A 250 14.80 -13.10 -22.96
N LYS A 251 13.52 -13.49 -23.12
CA LYS A 251 12.99 -14.59 -23.99
C LYS A 251 13.74 -15.95 -24.02
N THR A 252 14.73 -16.22 -23.16
CA THR A 252 15.47 -17.49 -23.17
C THR A 252 14.77 -18.55 -22.30
N ASN A 253 14.41 -19.68 -22.94
CA ASN A 253 13.85 -20.94 -22.39
C ASN A 253 12.68 -20.86 -21.36
N SER A 254 11.51 -21.35 -21.79
CA SER A 254 10.22 -21.31 -21.09
C SER A 254 10.15 -22.03 -19.73
N LEU A 255 10.95 -23.07 -19.49
CA LEU A 255 10.98 -23.81 -18.21
C LEU A 255 11.82 -23.13 -17.13
N GLN A 256 12.96 -22.53 -17.49
CA GLN A 256 13.78 -21.73 -16.56
C GLN A 256 13.03 -20.45 -16.16
N TYR A 257 12.31 -19.88 -17.12
CA TYR A 257 11.52 -18.66 -17.00
C TYR A 257 10.49 -18.71 -15.84
N LEU A 258 9.61 -19.71 -15.76
CA LEU A 258 8.62 -19.79 -14.66
C LEU A 258 9.29 -19.96 -13.28
N SER A 259 10.37 -20.76 -13.21
CA SER A 259 11.12 -20.95 -11.97
C SER A 259 11.85 -19.69 -11.50
N GLN A 260 12.21 -18.79 -12.42
CA GLN A 260 12.85 -17.50 -12.11
C GLN A 260 11.81 -16.49 -11.64
N VAL A 261 10.62 -16.46 -12.27
CA VAL A 261 9.50 -15.61 -11.85
C VAL A 261 9.02 -15.94 -10.44
N THR A 262 8.85 -17.23 -10.12
CA THR A 262 8.44 -17.65 -8.76
C THR A 262 9.52 -17.38 -7.72
N ARG A 263 10.81 -17.62 -8.02
CA ARG A 263 11.92 -17.27 -7.11
C ARG A 263 12.08 -15.78 -6.89
N ALA A 264 11.74 -14.97 -7.89
CA ALA A 264 11.76 -13.53 -7.77
C ALA A 264 10.61 -13.01 -6.89
N ASN A 265 9.56 -13.78 -6.58
CA ASN A 265 8.37 -13.26 -5.89
C ASN A 265 7.89 -14.18 -4.74
N ASP A 266 8.59 -14.11 -3.61
CA ASP A 266 8.22 -14.75 -2.34
C ASP A 266 6.85 -14.30 -1.80
N TRP A 267 6.46 -13.04 -2.05
CA TRP A 267 5.15 -12.52 -1.64
C TRP A 267 3.97 -13.16 -2.36
N ALA A 268 4.15 -13.74 -3.55
CA ALA A 268 3.11 -14.54 -4.21
C ALA A 268 2.69 -15.72 -3.33
N SER A 269 3.67 -16.42 -2.75
CA SER A 269 3.42 -17.54 -1.83
C SER A 269 2.73 -17.09 -0.55
N VAL A 270 3.10 -15.92 -0.01
CA VAL A 270 2.44 -15.34 1.17
C VAL A 270 0.97 -15.02 0.89
N ILE A 271 0.69 -14.36 -0.23
CA ILE A 271 -0.68 -14.02 -0.66
C ILE A 271 -1.50 -15.28 -0.91
N ASP A 272 -0.94 -16.24 -1.64
CA ASP A 272 -1.63 -17.50 -1.95
C ASP A 272 -1.88 -18.31 -0.68
N SER A 273 -0.95 -18.33 0.27
CA SER A 273 -1.17 -18.94 1.58
C SER A 273 -2.31 -18.24 2.32
N ALA A 274 -2.33 -16.91 2.38
CA ALA A 274 -3.39 -16.15 3.05
C ALA A 274 -4.76 -16.42 2.40
N ILE A 275 -4.84 -16.41 1.07
CA ILE A 275 -6.07 -16.73 0.33
C ILE A 275 -6.53 -18.16 0.63
N ASN A 276 -5.62 -19.13 0.57
CA ASN A 276 -5.94 -20.55 0.82
C ASN A 276 -6.38 -20.81 2.27
N THR A 277 -5.81 -20.11 3.24
CA THR A 277 -6.20 -20.20 4.65
C THR A 277 -7.57 -19.57 4.90
N CYS A 278 -7.87 -18.44 4.25
CA CYS A 278 -9.00 -17.59 4.62
C CYS A 278 -10.25 -17.74 3.75
N VAL A 279 -10.09 -18.06 2.46
CA VAL A 279 -11.19 -18.17 1.52
C VAL A 279 -11.67 -19.62 1.48
N ARG A 280 -12.96 -19.83 1.81
CA ARG A 280 -13.57 -21.16 1.63
C ARG A 280 -13.59 -21.49 0.14
N LYS A 281 -12.94 -22.60 -0.25
CA LYS A 281 -12.89 -23.05 -1.65
C LYS A 281 -14.30 -23.18 -2.23
N GLN A 282 -14.71 -22.23 -3.07
CA GLN A 282 -15.80 -22.45 -4.01
C GLN A 282 -15.24 -23.25 -5.19
N GLN A 283 -15.94 -24.30 -5.61
CA GLN A 283 -15.50 -25.16 -6.71
C GLN A 283 -15.25 -24.31 -7.97
N GLY A 284 -14.01 -24.37 -8.51
CA GLY A 284 -13.68 -23.84 -9.83
C GLY A 284 -12.96 -22.48 -9.90
N GLN A 285 -12.69 -21.79 -8.80
CA GLN A 285 -11.92 -20.53 -8.82
C GLN A 285 -10.49 -20.72 -8.30
N ASN A 286 -9.50 -20.78 -9.20
CA ASN A 286 -8.09 -20.59 -8.86
C ASN A 286 -7.82 -19.09 -8.74
N LEU A 287 -7.88 -18.56 -7.52
CA LEU A 287 -7.63 -17.14 -7.21
C LEU A 287 -6.15 -16.82 -6.92
N GLY A 288 -5.27 -17.83 -6.96
CA GLY A 288 -3.85 -17.67 -6.64
C GLY A 288 -3.10 -16.80 -7.64
N LEU A 289 -2.22 -15.94 -7.13
CA LEU A 289 -1.34 -15.06 -7.89
C LEU A 289 -0.43 -15.88 -8.82
N ASP A 290 -0.01 -17.07 -8.40
CA ASP A 290 0.79 -17.98 -9.23
C ASP A 290 0.03 -18.47 -10.47
N ALA A 291 -1.27 -18.78 -10.33
CA ALA A 291 -2.09 -19.18 -11.48
C ALA A 291 -2.22 -18.03 -12.49
N MET A 292 -2.32 -16.79 -11.99
CA MET A 292 -2.43 -15.58 -12.80
C MET A 292 -1.12 -15.27 -13.53
N LEU A 293 0.01 -15.38 -12.85
CA LEU A 293 1.34 -15.27 -13.44
C LEU A 293 1.54 -16.32 -14.54
N ASN A 294 1.16 -17.58 -14.29
CA ASN A 294 1.23 -18.66 -15.28
C ASN A 294 0.44 -18.34 -16.57
N VAL A 295 -0.79 -17.84 -16.45
CA VAL A 295 -1.61 -17.46 -17.61
C VAL A 295 -0.99 -16.28 -18.37
N GLY A 296 -0.51 -15.26 -17.66
CA GLY A 296 0.15 -14.10 -18.27
C GLY A 296 1.41 -14.49 -19.04
N CYS A 297 2.25 -15.32 -18.43
CA CYS A 297 3.49 -15.79 -19.03
C CYS A 297 3.25 -16.62 -20.29
N ARG A 298 2.27 -17.54 -20.27
CA ARG A 298 1.89 -18.32 -21.47
C ARG A 298 1.48 -17.42 -22.64
N LYS A 299 0.74 -16.34 -22.36
CA LYS A 299 0.33 -15.38 -23.39
C LYS A 299 1.50 -14.60 -23.97
N VAL A 300 2.50 -14.24 -23.16
CA VAL A 300 3.71 -13.57 -23.69
C VAL A 300 4.51 -14.49 -24.59
N PHE A 301 4.66 -15.77 -24.26
CA PHE A 301 5.34 -16.73 -25.14
C PHE A 301 4.61 -16.95 -26.46
N ALA A 302 3.27 -16.92 -26.44
CA ALA A 302 2.47 -17.06 -27.64
C ALA A 302 2.47 -15.80 -28.53
N ASP A 303 2.90 -14.65 -28.01
CA ASP A 303 2.91 -13.39 -28.75
C ASP A 303 4.28 -13.08 -29.37
N THR A 304 4.31 -13.07 -30.69
CA THR A 304 5.49 -12.70 -31.49
C THR A 304 5.58 -11.20 -31.76
N THR A 305 4.52 -10.42 -31.49
CA THR A 305 4.43 -8.99 -31.84
C THR A 305 5.01 -8.06 -30.77
N GLY A 306 5.19 -8.54 -29.53
CA GLY A 306 5.64 -7.74 -28.38
C GLY A 306 4.52 -6.94 -27.70
N THR A 307 3.29 -7.01 -28.22
CA THR A 307 2.10 -6.37 -27.66
C THR A 307 1.78 -6.92 -26.26
N ALA A 308 1.86 -8.24 -26.08
CA ALA A 308 1.63 -8.91 -24.81
C ALA A 308 2.69 -8.51 -23.76
N THR A 309 3.95 -8.36 -24.16
CA THR A 309 5.03 -7.87 -23.27
C THR A 309 4.73 -6.45 -22.79
N SER A 310 4.30 -5.56 -23.69
CA SER A 310 3.88 -4.20 -23.32
C SER A 310 2.66 -4.19 -22.41
N GLN A 311 1.64 -5.01 -22.69
CA GLN A 311 0.46 -5.14 -21.83
C GLN A 311 0.80 -5.72 -20.46
N MET A 312 1.74 -6.66 -20.39
CA MET A 312 2.20 -7.25 -19.13
C MET A 312 2.98 -6.24 -18.28
N LYS A 313 3.76 -5.34 -18.90
CA LYS A 313 4.35 -4.20 -18.21
C LYS A 313 3.28 -3.32 -17.55
N ILE A 314 2.25 -2.94 -18.32
CA ILE A 314 1.12 -2.14 -17.80
C ILE A 314 0.43 -2.86 -16.63
N ALA A 315 0.27 -4.18 -16.71
CA ALA A 315 -0.28 -5.00 -15.63
C ALA A 315 0.57 -4.92 -14.36
N PHE A 316 1.89 -5.07 -14.49
CA PHE A 316 2.81 -5.00 -13.35
C PHE A 316 2.90 -3.60 -12.74
N ASP A 317 2.91 -2.55 -13.57
CA ASP A 317 2.86 -1.17 -13.08
C ASP A 317 1.57 -0.92 -12.29
N PHE A 318 0.44 -1.45 -12.75
CA PHE A 318 -0.83 -1.38 -12.02
C PHE A 318 -0.78 -2.15 -10.70
N ILE A 319 -0.25 -3.38 -10.69
CA ILE A 319 -0.09 -4.17 -9.46
C ILE A 319 0.81 -3.43 -8.47
N ASN A 320 1.93 -2.85 -8.92
CA ASN A 320 2.82 -2.05 -8.08
C ASN A 320 2.09 -0.85 -7.45
N ASN A 321 1.29 -0.13 -8.24
CA ASN A 321 0.51 1.01 -7.75
C ASN A 321 -0.62 0.57 -6.79
N LEU A 322 -1.21 -0.61 -7.00
CA LEU A 322 -2.19 -1.19 -6.09
C LEU A 322 -1.53 -1.60 -4.77
N ILE A 323 -0.36 -2.22 -4.81
CA ILE A 323 0.43 -2.56 -3.62
C ILE A 323 0.76 -1.29 -2.83
N ASP A 324 1.24 -0.23 -3.49
CA ASP A 324 1.49 1.06 -2.84
C ASP A 324 0.23 1.60 -2.15
N ALA A 325 -0.91 1.59 -2.85
CA ALA A 325 -2.18 2.05 -2.30
C ALA A 325 -2.61 1.23 -1.07
N LEU A 326 -2.43 -0.10 -1.10
CA LEU A 326 -2.76 -0.97 0.02
C LEU A 326 -1.81 -0.78 1.21
N VAL A 327 -0.51 -0.60 0.95
CA VAL A 327 0.49 -0.34 2.00
C VAL A 327 0.31 1.03 2.62
N GLU A 328 -0.06 2.07 1.87
CA GLU A 328 -0.36 3.38 2.44
C GLU A 328 -1.55 3.32 3.39
N ARG A 329 -2.58 2.55 3.04
CA ARG A 329 -3.75 2.33 3.89
C ARG A 329 -3.42 1.55 5.15
N SER A 330 -2.75 0.40 5.00
CA SER A 330 -2.33 -0.40 6.17
C SER A 330 -1.25 0.31 6.99
N GLY A 331 -0.50 1.23 6.40
CA GLY A 331 0.51 2.08 7.02
C GLY A 331 -0.04 3.35 7.65
N ARG A 332 -1.36 3.49 7.83
CA ARG A 332 -1.98 4.65 8.50
C ARG A 332 -1.39 4.95 9.89
N PHE A 333 -0.85 3.94 10.58
CA PHE A 333 -0.14 4.11 11.86
C PHE A 333 1.29 4.67 11.74
N CYS A 334 1.82 4.87 10.53
CA CYS A 334 3.18 5.36 10.31
C CYS A 334 3.31 6.87 10.45
N GLY A 335 2.31 7.63 9.99
CA GLY A 335 2.19 9.05 10.32
C GLY A 335 3.28 9.93 9.74
N ASP A 336 3.91 9.55 8.62
CA ASP A 336 5.01 10.32 8.00
C ASP A 336 4.61 11.77 7.70
N GLN A 337 3.33 12.03 7.44
CA GLN A 337 2.77 13.36 7.17
C GLN A 337 2.47 14.18 8.43
N CYS A 338 2.46 13.53 9.61
CA CYS A 338 2.10 14.13 10.90
C CYS A 338 3.32 14.56 11.72
N VAL A 339 4.53 14.30 11.23
CA VAL A 339 5.75 14.76 11.88
C VAL A 339 5.85 16.28 11.70
N LYS A 340 5.75 17.02 12.82
CA LYS A 340 6.05 18.45 12.84
C LYS A 340 7.52 18.64 12.44
N SER A 341 7.74 19.27 11.28
CA SER A 341 9.05 19.80 10.86
C SER A 341 9.50 20.90 11.81
#